data_AF-C7N283-F1
#
_entry.id   AF-C7N283-F1
#
_cell.length_a   1.000
_cell.length_b   1.000
_cell.length_c   1.000
_cell.angle_alpha   90.00
_cell.angle_beta   90.00
_cell.angle_gamma   90.00
#
_symmetry.space_group_name_H-M   'P 1'
#
loop_
_entity.id
_entity.type
_entity.pdbx_description
1 polymer ?
#
loop_
_entity_poly.entity_id
_entity_poly.type
_entity_poly.pdbx_seq_one_letter_code
_entity_poly.pdbx_strand_id
1 'polypeptide(L)'
;MDTKTIALNNGFNPDDFLSYVNDRITAALPGNPTFRYHCGLLRTTIADADVELLVYEYKAELDAKTAQEREIERQRSIMIDCGAIQFNTKDRQVVLPSSDGIQIFPYESVLEYELLEDGATEMSGGVGRAVVGGLLFGATGAIVGSTTRSTKNTCSLLVVKLTIAQFGAAYATYISKTVRRDSPYYLAQFKLAQDALSQLTIICNENEAAAQPVDVPAGNTLAAEVLELKKLKDAGILTEEEFEAGKRRILGL
;
A
#
# COMPACT_ATOMS: atom_id res chain seq x y z
N MET A 1 9.63 47.49 -16.95
CA MET A 1 8.26 46.93 -16.95
C MET A 1 7.76 46.78 -15.52
N ASP A 2 6.46 46.74 -15.25
CA ASP A 2 5.96 46.42 -13.90
C ASP A 2 5.97 44.90 -13.63
N THR A 3 6.12 44.51 -12.37
CA THR A 3 6.31 43.11 -11.94
C THR A 3 5.12 42.21 -12.31
N LYS A 4 3.92 42.77 -12.39
CA LYS A 4 2.70 42.07 -12.83
C LYS A 4 2.76 41.73 -14.33
N THR A 5 3.19 42.65 -15.17
CA THR A 5 3.38 42.40 -16.61
C THR A 5 4.50 41.38 -16.85
N ILE A 6 5.57 41.45 -16.06
CA ILE A 6 6.69 40.50 -16.14
C ILE A 6 6.22 39.08 -15.78
N ALA A 7 5.42 38.92 -14.72
CA ALA A 7 4.84 37.64 -14.33
C ALA A 7 4.00 37.03 -15.46
N LEU A 8 3.07 37.82 -16.02
CA LEU A 8 2.16 37.37 -17.06
C LEU A 8 2.89 36.98 -18.35
N ASN A 9 3.89 37.77 -18.78
CA ASN A 9 4.69 37.47 -19.96
C ASN A 9 5.51 36.18 -19.82
N ASN A 10 5.78 35.75 -18.58
CA ASN A 10 6.51 34.51 -18.29
C ASN A 10 5.60 33.36 -17.84
N GLY A 11 4.28 33.54 -17.86
CA GLY A 11 3.31 32.51 -17.48
C GLY A 11 3.22 32.22 -15.99
N PHE A 12 3.69 33.12 -15.13
CA PHE A 12 3.61 32.96 -13.68
C PHE A 12 2.28 33.45 -13.11
N ASN A 13 1.91 32.92 -11.94
CA ASN A 13 0.92 33.58 -11.11
C ASN A 13 1.47 34.94 -10.65
N PRO A 14 0.78 36.06 -10.92
CA PRO A 14 1.29 37.38 -10.58
C PRO A 14 1.45 37.63 -9.08
N ASP A 15 0.56 37.10 -8.25
CA ASP A 15 0.59 37.34 -6.80
C ASP A 15 1.74 36.58 -6.15
N ASP A 16 1.98 35.34 -6.58
CA ASP A 16 3.10 34.52 -6.10
C ASP A 16 4.46 35.12 -6.51
N PHE A 17 4.58 35.57 -7.77
CA PHE A 17 5.80 36.22 -8.25
C PHE A 17 6.07 37.55 -7.53
N LEU A 18 5.02 38.34 -7.28
CA LEU A 18 5.12 39.57 -6.50
C LEU A 18 5.58 39.31 -5.07
N SER A 19 5.05 38.27 -4.41
CA SER A 19 5.49 37.86 -3.08
C SER A 19 6.97 37.46 -3.08
N TYR A 20 7.38 36.62 -4.03
CA TYR A 20 8.77 36.18 -4.16
C TYR A 20 9.75 37.35 -4.30
N VAL A 21 9.43 38.31 -5.19
CA VAL A 21 10.25 39.50 -5.39
C VAL A 21 10.33 40.35 -4.12
N ASN A 22 9.21 40.54 -3.42
CA ASN A 22 9.18 41.28 -2.16
C ASN A 22 10.01 40.63 -1.06
N ASP A 23 10.00 39.30 -0.97
CA ASP A 23 10.79 38.54 0.01
C ASP A 23 12.29 38.68 -0.27
N ARG A 24 12.71 38.59 -1.54
CA ARG A 24 14.11 38.77 -1.94
C ARG A 24 14.62 40.19 -1.70
N ILE A 25 13.81 41.21 -1.99
CA ILE A 25 14.15 42.61 -1.68
C ILE A 25 14.28 42.82 -0.18
N THR A 26 13.36 42.25 0.61
CA THR A 26 13.39 42.34 2.08
C THR A 26 14.61 41.65 2.67
N ALA A 27 15.00 40.49 2.13
CA ALA A 27 16.18 39.74 2.55
C ALA A 27 17.50 40.45 2.20
N ALA A 28 17.54 41.20 1.09
CA ALA A 28 18.72 41.98 0.67
C ALA A 28 18.96 43.25 1.51
N LEU A 29 17.94 43.74 2.23
CA LEU A 29 18.01 44.97 3.05
C LEU A 29 17.67 44.71 4.54
N PRO A 30 18.45 43.88 5.26
CA PRO A 30 18.18 43.62 6.67
C PRO A 30 18.52 44.85 7.53
N GLY A 31 17.50 45.51 8.09
CA GLY A 31 17.69 46.44 9.23
C GLY A 31 17.08 47.84 9.16
N ASN A 32 16.21 48.18 8.20
CA ASN A 32 15.56 49.51 8.20
C ASN A 32 14.02 49.43 8.17
N PRO A 33 13.33 49.48 9.34
CA PRO A 33 11.87 49.39 9.41
C PRO A 33 11.13 50.59 8.79
N THR A 34 11.83 51.69 8.48
CA THR A 34 11.23 52.86 7.81
C THR A 34 11.13 52.74 6.28
N PHE A 35 11.73 51.69 5.67
CA PHE A 35 11.49 51.38 4.25
C PHE A 35 10.17 50.61 4.00
N ARG A 36 9.42 50.28 5.07
CA ARG A 36 8.18 49.48 4.98
C ARG A 36 6.92 50.26 4.54
N TYR A 37 6.98 51.58 4.34
CA TYR A 37 5.77 52.37 4.04
C TYR A 37 5.90 53.41 2.90
N HIS A 38 6.95 53.35 2.09
CA HIS A 38 6.98 54.05 0.79
C HIS A 38 6.81 53.10 -0.42
N CYS A 39 6.14 51.97 -0.21
CA CYS A 39 5.72 51.03 -1.26
C CYS A 39 4.56 51.54 -2.14
N GLY A 40 4.56 52.83 -2.48
CA GLY A 40 3.85 53.37 -3.65
C GLY A 40 4.79 53.81 -4.77
N LEU A 41 6.09 53.98 -4.48
CA LEU A 41 7.05 54.63 -5.37
C LEU A 41 8.41 53.94 -5.50
N LEU A 42 8.62 52.76 -4.90
CA LEU A 42 9.64 51.80 -5.38
C LEU A 42 9.19 51.12 -6.68
N ARG A 43 8.62 51.92 -7.59
CA ARG A 43 8.73 51.79 -9.04
C ARG A 43 10.14 52.22 -9.47
N THR A 44 11.17 51.87 -8.70
CA THR A 44 12.56 52.10 -9.07
C THR A 44 12.95 50.92 -9.94
N THR A 45 12.87 51.16 -11.24
CA THR A 45 13.63 50.55 -12.31
C THR A 45 14.68 49.55 -11.81
N ILE A 46 14.26 48.31 -11.60
CA ILE A 46 15.18 47.17 -11.55
C ILE A 46 15.81 47.17 -12.95
N ALA A 47 17.14 47.18 -13.04
CA ALA A 47 17.80 47.14 -14.34
C ALA A 47 17.31 45.90 -15.09
N ASP A 48 17.16 45.97 -16.42
CA ASP A 48 16.57 44.86 -17.19
C ASP A 48 17.32 43.52 -16.95
N ALA A 49 18.63 43.57 -16.68
CA ALA A 49 19.45 42.42 -16.31
C ALA A 49 19.09 41.81 -14.94
N ASP A 50 18.75 42.63 -13.96
CA ASP A 50 18.31 42.17 -12.63
C ASP A 50 16.90 41.58 -12.69
N VAL A 51 16.05 42.06 -13.61
CA VAL A 51 14.72 41.48 -13.88
C VAL A 51 14.86 40.09 -14.51
N GLU A 52 15.72 39.93 -15.52
CA GLU A 52 15.97 38.62 -16.14
C GLU A 52 16.52 37.61 -15.13
N LEU A 53 17.42 38.05 -14.24
CA LEU A 53 17.97 37.20 -13.19
C LEU A 53 16.88 36.74 -12.19
N LEU A 54 16.03 37.66 -11.72
CA LEU A 54 14.92 37.32 -10.82
C LEU A 54 13.91 36.37 -11.47
N VAL A 55 13.63 36.56 -12.76
CA VAL A 55 12.76 35.65 -13.53
C VAL A 55 13.40 34.26 -13.64
N TYR A 56 14.72 34.18 -13.91
CA TYR A 56 15.42 32.91 -14.00
C TYR A 56 15.43 32.15 -12.67
N GLU A 57 15.77 32.84 -11.57
CA GLU A 57 15.77 32.25 -10.23
C GLU A 57 14.38 31.76 -9.83
N TYR A 58 13.33 32.54 -10.09
CA TYR A 58 11.96 32.13 -9.80
C TYR A 58 11.50 30.92 -10.63
N LYS A 59 11.89 30.84 -11.92
CA LYS A 59 11.64 29.63 -12.73
C LYS A 59 12.33 28.41 -12.14
N ALA A 60 13.60 28.54 -11.76
CA ALA A 60 14.37 27.44 -11.20
C ALA A 60 13.77 26.94 -9.87
N GLU A 61 13.31 27.85 -9.00
CA GLU A 61 12.63 27.47 -7.76
C GLU A 61 11.26 26.80 -8.01
N LEU A 62 10.49 27.30 -8.98
CA LEU A 62 9.21 26.70 -9.35
C LEU A 62 9.40 25.28 -9.94
N ASP A 63 10.41 25.10 -10.79
CA ASP A 63 10.76 23.80 -11.37
C ASP A 63 11.24 22.81 -10.29
N ALA A 64 12.06 23.27 -9.35
CA ALA A 64 12.51 22.45 -8.21
C ALA A 64 11.34 22.03 -7.30
N LYS A 65 10.43 22.97 -7.00
CA LYS A 65 9.22 22.68 -6.20
C LYS A 65 8.30 21.70 -6.92
N THR A 66 8.10 21.87 -8.23
CA THR A 66 7.31 20.95 -9.05
C THR A 66 7.95 19.56 -9.12
N ALA A 67 9.28 19.47 -9.23
CA ALA A 67 10.00 18.19 -9.21
C ALA A 67 9.89 17.48 -7.85
N GLN A 68 9.97 18.23 -6.75
CA GLN A 68 9.77 17.72 -5.40
C GLN A 68 8.33 17.22 -5.19
N GLU A 69 7.33 17.98 -5.63
CA GLU A 69 5.91 17.59 -5.58
C GLU A 69 5.65 16.31 -6.40
N ARG A 70 6.26 16.18 -7.59
CA ARG A 70 6.19 14.95 -8.41
C ARG A 70 6.82 13.75 -7.73
N GLU A 71 7.94 13.91 -7.02
CA GLU A 71 8.57 12.81 -6.28
C GLU A 71 7.75 12.41 -5.05
N ILE A 72 7.15 13.39 -4.34
CA ILE A 72 6.22 13.12 -3.23
C ILE A 72 4.95 12.40 -3.74
N GLU A 73 4.42 12.80 -4.90
CA GLU A 73 3.25 12.17 -5.52
C GLU A 73 3.56 10.78 -6.09
N ARG A 74 4.79 10.59 -6.60
CA ARG A 74 5.33 9.27 -6.95
C ARG A 74 5.42 8.37 -5.73
N GLN A 75 5.89 8.88 -4.59
CA GLN A 75 5.96 8.13 -3.33
C GLN A 75 4.57 7.83 -2.76
N ARG A 76 3.60 8.75 -2.87
CA ARG A 76 2.19 8.50 -2.53
C ARG A 76 1.51 7.47 -3.45
N SER A 77 1.94 7.36 -4.71
CA SER A 77 1.41 6.38 -5.66
C SER A 77 1.90 4.94 -5.42
N ILE A 78 2.79 4.72 -4.45
CA ILE A 78 3.44 3.42 -4.18
C ILE A 78 2.91 2.74 -2.90
N MET A 79 2.38 3.52 -1.96
CA MET A 79 1.89 3.05 -0.66
C MET A 79 0.37 2.93 -0.67
N ILE A 80 -0.14 1.70 -0.57
CA ILE A 80 -1.57 1.45 -0.35
C ILE A 80 -1.82 1.51 1.16
N ASP A 81 -2.58 2.50 1.61
CA ASP A 81 -2.92 2.67 3.02
C ASP A 81 -4.27 2.01 3.34
N CYS A 82 -4.23 0.97 4.16
CA CYS A 82 -5.41 0.27 4.66
C CYS A 82 -5.55 0.45 6.19
N GLY A 83 -5.16 1.63 6.71
CA GLY A 83 -5.30 1.99 8.12
C GLY A 83 -4.19 1.40 8.98
N ALA A 84 -4.48 0.33 9.73
CA ALA A 84 -3.50 -0.31 10.61
C ALA A 84 -2.43 -1.12 9.84
N ILE A 85 -2.61 -1.31 8.53
CA ILE A 85 -1.69 -1.98 7.63
C ILE A 85 -1.48 -1.10 6.41
N GLN A 86 -0.23 -0.93 6.00
CA GLN A 86 0.15 -0.24 4.77
C GLN A 86 1.00 -1.16 3.90
N PHE A 87 0.89 -1.01 2.59
CA PHE A 87 1.56 -1.86 1.61
C PHE A 87 2.43 -1.02 0.70
N ASN A 88 3.75 -1.21 0.80
CA ASN A 88 4.71 -0.64 -0.14
C ASN A 88 4.84 -1.57 -1.34
N THR A 89 4.16 -1.23 -2.43
CA THR A 89 4.14 -2.06 -3.64
C THR A 89 5.47 -2.08 -4.39
N LYS A 90 6.29 -1.02 -4.26
CA LYS A 90 7.59 -0.91 -4.92
C LYS A 90 8.65 -1.74 -4.21
N ASP A 91 8.73 -1.58 -2.89
CA ASP A 91 9.74 -2.26 -2.08
C ASP A 91 9.26 -3.65 -1.61
N ARG A 92 8.02 -4.02 -1.96
CA ARG A 92 7.33 -5.27 -1.58
C ARG A 92 7.36 -5.49 -0.07
N GLN A 93 6.84 -4.52 0.68
CA GLN A 93 6.84 -4.55 2.14
C GLN A 93 5.46 -4.27 2.74
N VAL A 94 5.07 -5.08 3.72
CA VAL A 94 3.96 -4.80 4.63
C VAL A 94 4.50 -3.97 5.79
N VAL A 95 3.84 -2.85 6.07
CA VAL A 95 4.21 -1.91 7.12
C VAL A 95 3.07 -1.84 8.13
N LEU A 96 3.39 -2.09 9.41
CA LEU A 96 2.47 -1.99 10.53
C LEU A 96 2.87 -0.83 11.46
N PRO A 97 2.18 0.32 11.37
CA PRO A 97 2.36 1.40 12.34
C PRO A 97 1.78 0.98 13.71
N SER A 98 2.57 1.13 14.77
CA SER A 98 2.16 0.89 16.16
C SER A 98 2.60 2.06 17.06
N SER A 99 2.05 2.14 18.28
CA SER A 99 2.49 3.11 19.29
C SER A 99 3.96 2.92 19.67
N ASP A 100 4.47 1.70 19.57
CA ASP A 100 5.83 1.33 19.96
C ASP A 100 6.85 1.45 18.81
N GLY A 101 6.40 1.89 17.63
CA GLY A 101 7.22 2.05 16.43
C GLY A 101 6.60 1.44 15.18
N ILE A 102 7.40 1.33 14.12
CA ILE A 102 6.98 0.82 12.83
C ILE A 102 7.59 -0.57 12.63
N GLN A 103 6.75 -1.58 12.39
CA GLN A 103 7.21 -2.90 11.96
C GLN A 103 7.14 -3.00 10.44
N ILE A 104 8.19 -3.52 9.82
CA ILE A 104 8.31 -3.65 8.36
C ILE A 104 8.66 -5.09 8.05
N PHE A 105 7.85 -5.73 7.21
CA PHE A 105 8.02 -7.12 6.80
C PHE A 105 8.02 -7.23 5.28
N PRO A 106 8.93 -8.00 4.67
CA PRO A 106 8.88 -8.25 3.23
C PRO A 106 7.64 -9.09 2.88
N TYR A 107 7.08 -8.89 1.69
CA TYR A 107 5.90 -9.62 1.22
C TYR A 107 6.09 -11.13 1.28
N GLU A 108 7.28 -11.62 0.93
CA GLU A 108 7.63 -13.04 0.87
C GLU A 108 7.61 -13.71 2.25
N SER A 109 7.66 -12.91 3.32
CA SER A 109 7.55 -13.41 4.69
C SER A 109 6.11 -13.60 5.17
N VAL A 110 5.11 -13.09 4.44
CA VAL A 110 3.70 -13.21 4.84
C VAL A 110 3.18 -14.61 4.45
N LEU A 111 2.86 -15.42 5.46
CA LEU A 111 2.41 -16.81 5.26
C LEU A 111 0.89 -16.95 5.33
N GLU A 112 0.28 -16.32 6.33
CA GLU A 112 -1.14 -16.44 6.64
C GLU A 112 -1.65 -15.14 7.26
N TYR A 113 -2.93 -14.87 7.09
CA TYR A 113 -3.62 -13.76 7.71
C TYR A 113 -4.99 -14.20 8.25
N GLU A 114 -5.43 -13.55 9.32
CA GLU A 114 -6.72 -13.78 9.95
C GLU A 114 -7.34 -12.44 10.38
N LEU A 115 -8.59 -12.18 10.03
CA LEU A 115 -9.40 -11.13 10.62
C LEU A 115 -10.09 -11.68 11.86
N LEU A 116 -9.77 -11.09 13.00
CA LEU A 116 -10.32 -11.44 14.30
C LEU A 116 -11.28 -10.34 14.75
N GLU A 117 -12.52 -10.72 15.05
CA GLU A 117 -13.49 -9.87 15.75
C GLU A 117 -13.78 -10.46 17.13
N ASP A 118 -13.52 -9.70 18.20
CA ASP A 118 -13.70 -10.14 19.59
C ASP A 118 -13.06 -11.51 19.91
N GLY A 119 -11.94 -11.82 19.22
CA GLY A 119 -11.18 -13.06 19.37
C GLY A 119 -11.69 -14.25 18.54
N ALA A 120 -12.76 -14.08 17.74
CA ALA A 120 -13.21 -15.06 16.76
C ALA A 120 -12.65 -14.75 15.38
N THR A 121 -12.19 -15.77 14.65
CA THR A 121 -11.76 -15.62 13.26
C THR A 121 -12.99 -15.47 12.37
N GLU A 122 -13.16 -14.28 11.80
CA GLU A 122 -14.22 -13.97 10.82
C GLU A 122 -13.79 -14.35 9.41
N MET A 123 -12.52 -14.10 9.08
CA MET A 123 -11.94 -14.41 7.77
C MET A 123 -10.48 -14.82 7.92
N SER A 124 -10.02 -15.71 7.06
CA SER A 124 -8.62 -16.17 7.03
C SER A 124 -8.21 -16.58 5.63
N GLY A 125 -6.93 -16.47 5.33
CA GLY A 125 -6.34 -16.95 4.09
C GLY A 125 -4.82 -16.99 4.22
N GLY A 126 -4.14 -17.52 3.21
CA GLY A 126 -2.69 -17.62 3.24
C GLY A 126 -2.15 -18.33 2.01
N VAL A 127 -0.83 -18.44 1.95
CA VAL A 127 -0.12 -19.13 0.86
C VAL A 127 -0.60 -20.59 0.80
N GLY A 128 -1.11 -21.03 -0.35
CA GLY A 128 -1.62 -22.39 -0.56
C GLY A 128 -2.93 -22.71 0.19
N ARG A 129 -3.65 -21.70 0.71
CA ARG A 129 -4.92 -21.88 1.42
C ARG A 129 -6.02 -21.07 0.77
N ALA A 130 -7.17 -21.69 0.58
CA ALA A 130 -8.38 -20.98 0.17
C ALA A 130 -8.74 -19.91 1.22
N VAL A 131 -9.25 -18.76 0.75
CA VAL A 131 -9.83 -17.76 1.64
C VAL A 131 -11.10 -18.34 2.25
N VAL A 132 -11.15 -18.44 3.58
CA VAL A 132 -12.29 -18.94 4.35
C VAL A 132 -12.84 -17.78 5.17
N GLY A 133 -14.13 -17.48 5.05
CA GLY A 133 -14.75 -16.38 5.80
C GLY A 133 -16.26 -16.53 6.00
N GLY A 134 -16.74 -16.13 7.17
CA GLY A 134 -18.16 -15.98 7.47
C GLY A 134 -18.70 -14.72 6.80
N LEU A 135 -19.69 -14.88 5.92
CA LEU A 135 -20.34 -13.83 5.10
C LEU A 135 -19.45 -13.14 4.05
N LEU A 136 -19.60 -13.71 2.86
CA LEU A 136 -19.14 -13.32 1.53
C LEU A 136 -18.92 -11.81 1.29
N PHE A 137 -17.70 -11.49 0.86
CA PHE A 137 -17.34 -10.27 0.15
C PHE A 137 -18.25 -10.04 -1.07
N GLY A 138 -19.00 -8.93 -1.08
CA GLY A 138 -19.79 -8.49 -2.23
C GLY A 138 -20.21 -7.02 -2.11
N ALA A 139 -20.17 -6.30 -3.22
CA ALA A 139 -20.31 -4.84 -3.36
C ALA A 139 -21.65 -4.23 -2.89
N THR A 140 -22.54 -5.00 -2.26
CA THR A 140 -23.90 -4.59 -1.89
C THR A 140 -24.33 -5.01 -0.48
N GLY A 141 -23.37 -5.35 0.40
CA GLY A 141 -23.63 -5.42 1.83
C GLY A 141 -24.23 -6.74 2.29
N ALA A 142 -23.35 -7.61 2.79
CA ALA A 142 -23.73 -8.60 3.80
C ALA A 142 -23.56 -7.97 5.19
N ILE A 143 -24.34 -6.92 5.48
CA ILE A 143 -24.70 -6.63 6.88
C ILE A 143 -25.96 -7.45 7.09
N VAL A 144 -25.81 -8.63 7.69
CA VAL A 144 -26.83 -9.50 8.31
C VAL A 144 -26.47 -10.96 7.99
N GLY A 145 -26.05 -11.71 9.02
CA GLY A 145 -26.23 -13.16 9.01
C GLY A 145 -25.06 -14.04 9.47
N SER A 146 -24.29 -13.72 10.53
CA SER A 146 -23.56 -14.79 11.23
C SER A 146 -24.50 -15.32 12.32
N THR A 147 -25.35 -16.24 11.89
CA THR A 147 -26.00 -17.17 12.80
C THR A 147 -24.90 -17.79 13.67
N THR A 148 -25.17 -17.91 14.97
CA THR A 148 -24.48 -18.73 15.99
C THR A 148 -23.43 -18.15 16.98
N ARG A 149 -23.16 -16.85 17.11
CA ARG A 149 -22.33 -16.39 18.27
C ARG A 149 -22.75 -15.06 18.89
N SER A 150 -23.51 -15.14 19.99
CA SER A 150 -23.92 -14.07 20.92
C SER A 150 -24.19 -12.68 20.32
N THR A 151 -25.48 -12.43 20.12
CA THR A 151 -26.29 -11.19 20.06
C THR A 151 -25.79 -9.87 20.69
N LYS A 152 -24.49 -9.55 20.70
CA LYS A 152 -24.01 -8.24 21.13
C LYS A 152 -24.01 -7.32 19.92
N ASN A 153 -24.72 -6.19 19.92
CA ASN A 153 -24.69 -5.24 18.80
C ASN A 153 -23.38 -4.42 18.75
N THR A 154 -22.30 -4.94 19.32
CA THR A 154 -21.06 -4.22 19.58
C THR A 154 -19.87 -5.08 19.24
N CYS A 155 -18.83 -4.46 18.70
CA CYS A 155 -17.49 -4.99 18.51
C CYS A 155 -16.56 -4.27 19.50
N SER A 156 -15.74 -5.00 20.26
CA SER A 156 -14.77 -4.42 21.19
C SER A 156 -13.34 -4.51 20.67
N LEU A 157 -13.06 -5.50 19.82
CA LEU A 157 -11.76 -5.72 19.23
C LEU A 157 -11.93 -6.13 17.77
N LEU A 158 -11.25 -5.41 16.86
CA LEU A 158 -11.12 -5.78 15.45
C LEU A 158 -9.64 -5.72 15.08
N VAL A 159 -9.06 -6.87 14.72
CA VAL A 159 -7.63 -7.03 14.51
C VAL A 159 -7.38 -7.90 13.28
N VAL A 160 -6.42 -7.51 12.45
CA VAL A 160 -5.84 -8.42 11.45
C VAL A 160 -4.56 -9.00 12.03
N LYS A 161 -4.53 -10.31 12.23
CA LYS A 161 -3.36 -11.08 12.63
C LYS A 161 -2.65 -11.55 11.37
N LEU A 162 -1.34 -11.32 11.31
CA LEU A 162 -0.45 -11.84 10.27
C LEU A 162 0.47 -12.90 10.87
N THR A 163 0.62 -14.03 10.19
CA THR A 163 1.67 -15.01 10.47
C THR A 163 2.83 -14.72 9.53
N ILE A 164 3.94 -14.27 10.10
CA ILE A 164 5.15 -13.86 9.39
C ILE A 164 6.26 -14.91 9.61
N ALA A 165 6.84 -15.41 8.52
CA ALA A 165 7.96 -16.33 8.54
C ALA A 165 9.11 -15.77 9.40
N GLN A 166 9.67 -16.59 10.30
CA GLN A 166 10.78 -16.23 11.20
C GLN A 166 10.47 -15.18 12.29
N PHE A 167 9.38 -14.41 12.16
CA PHE A 167 8.98 -13.36 13.12
C PHE A 167 7.76 -13.72 13.97
N GLY A 168 7.01 -14.77 13.61
CA GLY A 168 5.85 -15.22 14.38
C GLY A 168 4.58 -14.45 14.03
N ALA A 169 3.80 -14.04 15.02
CA ALA A 169 2.54 -13.33 14.81
C ALA A 169 2.70 -11.82 14.97
N ALA A 170 2.18 -11.05 14.01
CA ALA A 170 2.04 -9.60 14.10
C ALA A 170 0.55 -9.21 14.09
N TYR A 171 0.19 -8.14 14.79
CA TYR A 171 -1.21 -7.76 15.00
C TYR A 171 -1.44 -6.30 14.61
N ALA A 172 -2.31 -6.09 13.63
CA ALA A 172 -2.76 -4.78 13.18
C ALA A 172 -4.14 -4.48 13.77
N THR A 173 -4.21 -3.56 14.73
CA THR A 173 -5.44 -3.27 15.48
C THR A 173 -6.20 -2.11 14.84
N TYR A 174 -7.45 -2.37 14.44
CA TYR A 174 -8.36 -1.38 13.86
C TYR A 174 -9.33 -0.80 14.89
N ILE A 175 -9.82 -1.64 15.80
CA ILE A 175 -10.71 -1.26 16.90
C ILE A 175 -10.18 -1.88 18.19
N SER A 176 -10.00 -1.07 19.22
CA SER A 176 -9.57 -1.50 20.57
C SER A 176 -10.50 -1.01 21.69
N LYS A 177 -11.68 -0.49 21.31
CA LYS A 177 -12.71 0.01 22.21
C LYS A 177 -14.08 -0.48 21.77
N THR A 178 -14.98 -0.69 22.70
CA THR A 178 -16.36 -1.11 22.40
C THR A 178 -17.10 -0.06 21.57
N VAL A 179 -17.52 -0.45 20.37
CA VAL A 179 -18.30 0.35 19.43
C VAL A 179 -19.49 -0.45 18.92
N ARG A 180 -20.57 0.22 18.50
CA ARG A 180 -21.70 -0.47 17.87
C ARG A 180 -21.34 -0.89 16.44
N ARG A 181 -21.82 -2.07 16.01
CA ARG A 181 -21.58 -2.58 14.65
C ARG A 181 -22.29 -1.79 13.56
N ASP A 182 -23.37 -1.09 13.91
CA ASP A 182 -24.07 -0.17 13.02
C ASP A 182 -23.41 1.23 12.92
N SER A 183 -22.34 1.47 13.69
CA SER A 183 -21.72 2.80 13.72
C SER A 183 -20.90 3.05 12.44
N PRO A 184 -20.93 4.28 11.90
CA PRO A 184 -20.08 4.63 10.75
C PRO A 184 -18.60 4.37 11.00
N TYR A 185 -18.14 4.53 12.24
CA TYR A 185 -16.77 4.23 12.63
C TYR A 185 -16.43 2.74 12.47
N TYR A 186 -17.30 1.84 12.98
CA TYR A 186 -17.11 0.41 12.80
C TYR A 186 -17.08 0.04 11.32
N LEU A 187 -18.05 0.52 10.53
CA LEU A 187 -18.14 0.21 9.10
C LEU A 187 -16.90 0.68 8.33
N ALA A 188 -16.37 1.86 8.66
CA ALA A 188 -15.14 2.38 8.06
C ALA A 188 -13.91 1.52 8.42
N GLN A 189 -13.76 1.15 9.70
CA GLN A 189 -12.64 0.31 10.15
C GLN A 189 -12.71 -1.10 9.58
N PHE A 190 -13.91 -1.68 9.53
CA PHE A 190 -14.15 -2.99 8.92
C PHE A 190 -13.84 -2.99 7.43
N LYS A 191 -14.23 -1.94 6.70
CA LYS A 191 -13.86 -1.76 5.30
C LYS A 191 -12.34 -1.68 5.11
N LEU A 192 -11.63 -0.89 5.92
CA LEU A 192 -10.17 -0.81 5.84
C LEU A 192 -9.50 -2.17 6.11
N ALA A 193 -10.00 -2.93 7.08
CA ALA A 193 -9.52 -4.29 7.33
C ALA A 193 -9.78 -5.21 6.13
N GLN A 194 -10.96 -5.16 5.51
CA GLN A 194 -11.28 -5.91 4.28
C GLN A 194 -10.39 -5.54 3.09
N ASP A 195 -10.12 -4.24 2.92
CA ASP A 195 -9.21 -3.74 1.89
C ASP A 195 -7.79 -4.33 2.12
N ALA A 196 -7.34 -4.40 3.39
CA ALA A 196 -6.07 -5.04 3.74
C ALA A 196 -6.04 -6.55 3.44
N LEU A 197 -7.11 -7.29 3.77
CA LEU A 197 -7.22 -8.72 3.45
C LEU A 197 -7.14 -8.96 1.93
N SER A 198 -7.73 -8.06 1.13
CA SER A 198 -7.69 -8.15 -0.33
C SER A 198 -6.26 -8.03 -0.84
N GLN A 199 -5.47 -7.08 -0.31
CA GLN A 199 -4.06 -6.93 -0.65
C GLN A 199 -3.23 -8.13 -0.18
N LEU A 200 -3.45 -8.62 1.04
CA LEU A 200 -2.77 -9.80 1.57
C LEU A 200 -3.06 -11.05 0.75
N THR A 201 -4.28 -11.20 0.22
CA THR A 201 -4.63 -12.28 -0.71
C THR A 201 -3.79 -12.24 -1.98
N ILE A 202 -3.65 -11.05 -2.58
CA ILE A 202 -2.81 -10.86 -3.76
C ILE A 202 -1.37 -11.24 -3.44
N ILE A 203 -0.83 -10.74 -2.33
CA ILE A 203 0.54 -11.03 -1.87
C ILE A 203 0.76 -12.53 -1.67
N CYS A 204 -0.15 -13.22 -0.97
CA CYS A 204 -0.02 -14.65 -0.74
C CYS A 204 -0.09 -15.46 -2.04
N ASN A 205 -0.96 -15.08 -2.99
CA ASN A 205 -1.05 -15.73 -4.30
C ASN A 205 0.21 -15.50 -5.14
N GLU A 206 0.78 -14.29 -5.12
CA GLU A 206 2.05 -13.98 -5.78
C GLU A 206 3.20 -14.79 -5.19
N ASN A 207 3.27 -14.89 -3.86
CA ASN A 207 4.28 -15.68 -3.17
C ASN A 207 4.16 -17.18 -3.51
N GLU A 208 2.94 -17.69 -3.63
CA GLU A 208 2.70 -19.07 -4.06
C GLU A 208 3.17 -19.31 -5.50
N ALA A 209 2.85 -18.39 -6.42
CA ALA A 209 3.30 -18.47 -7.81
C ALA A 209 4.82 -18.39 -7.94
N ALA A 210 5.48 -17.56 -7.13
CA ALA A 210 6.94 -17.42 -7.11
C ALA A 210 7.65 -18.62 -6.44
N ALA A 211 6.97 -19.32 -5.54
CA ALA A 211 7.48 -20.52 -4.87
C ALA A 211 7.31 -21.80 -5.72
N GLN A 212 6.58 -21.74 -6.84
CA GLN A 212 6.60 -22.83 -7.81
C GLN A 212 8.00 -22.94 -8.41
N PRO A 213 8.61 -24.15 -8.41
CA PRO A 213 9.90 -24.32 -9.04
C PRO A 213 9.77 -23.97 -10.53
N VAL A 214 10.58 -23.01 -10.95
CA VAL A 214 11.03 -22.86 -12.34
C VAL A 214 11.34 -24.27 -12.85
N ASP A 215 10.80 -24.63 -14.02
CA ASP A 215 11.10 -25.86 -14.76
C ASP A 215 12.49 -26.37 -14.43
N VAL A 216 12.56 -27.45 -13.65
CA VAL A 216 13.81 -28.14 -13.38
C VAL A 216 14.26 -28.69 -14.74
N PRO A 217 15.44 -28.31 -15.27
CA PRO A 217 15.96 -28.94 -16.46
C PRO A 217 16.15 -30.43 -16.15
N ALA A 218 15.55 -31.28 -16.99
CA ALA A 218 15.66 -32.73 -17.04
C ALA A 218 16.81 -33.32 -16.21
N GLY A 219 16.50 -33.70 -14.97
CA GLY A 219 17.44 -34.27 -14.01
C GLY A 219 16.81 -35.29 -13.07
N ASN A 220 15.86 -36.07 -13.59
CA ASN A 220 15.32 -37.39 -13.16
C ASN A 220 13.83 -37.48 -13.57
N THR A 221 13.59 -37.54 -14.88
CA THR A 221 12.26 -37.68 -15.51
C THR A 221 11.46 -38.86 -14.94
N LEU A 222 12.14 -39.96 -14.59
CA LEU A 222 11.47 -41.17 -14.09
C LEU A 222 10.78 -40.98 -12.73
N ALA A 223 11.36 -40.18 -11.83
CA ALA A 223 10.79 -39.96 -10.49
C ALA A 223 9.58 -39.01 -10.53
N ALA A 224 9.63 -38.00 -11.42
CA ALA A 224 8.54 -37.07 -11.63
C ALA A 224 7.32 -37.76 -12.25
N GLU A 225 7.52 -38.61 -13.27
CA GLU A 225 6.44 -39.36 -13.93
C GLU A 225 5.78 -40.37 -12.97
N VAL A 226 6.55 -41.02 -12.08
CA VAL A 226 5.99 -41.91 -11.04
C VAL A 226 5.16 -41.13 -10.01
N LEU A 227 5.54 -39.88 -9.71
CA LEU A 227 4.78 -39.03 -8.79
C LEU A 227 3.45 -38.58 -9.40
N GLU A 228 3.41 -38.26 -10.70
CA GLU A 228 2.17 -37.93 -11.40
C GLU A 228 1.22 -39.12 -11.49
N LEU A 229 1.73 -40.33 -11.79
CA LEU A 229 0.92 -41.54 -11.75
C LEU A 229 0.28 -41.77 -10.37
N LYS A 230 1.02 -41.45 -9.29
CA LYS A 230 0.50 -41.60 -7.93
C LYS A 230 -0.64 -40.62 -7.65
N LYS A 231 -0.51 -39.36 -8.09
CA LYS A 231 -1.57 -38.36 -7.97
C LYS A 231 -2.84 -38.79 -8.72
N LEU A 232 -2.70 -39.38 -9.91
CA LEU A 232 -3.84 -39.88 -10.70
C LEU A 232 -4.54 -41.08 -10.07
N LYS A 233 -3.78 -41.98 -9.43
CA LYS A 233 -4.33 -43.08 -8.62
C LYS A 233 -5.04 -42.57 -7.37
N ASP A 234 -4.42 -41.66 -6.62
CA ASP A 234 -4.99 -41.08 -5.40
C ASP A 234 -6.26 -40.26 -5.71
N ALA A 235 -6.35 -39.69 -6.91
CA ALA A 235 -7.56 -39.04 -7.44
C ALA A 235 -8.64 -40.03 -7.93
N GLY A 236 -8.39 -41.35 -7.88
CA GLY A 236 -9.32 -42.39 -8.32
C GLY A 236 -9.52 -42.46 -9.84
N ILE A 237 -8.66 -41.80 -10.62
CA ILE A 237 -8.72 -41.77 -12.09
C ILE A 237 -8.10 -43.04 -12.69
N LEU A 238 -7.09 -43.60 -12.01
CA LEU A 238 -6.42 -44.85 -12.39
C LEU A 238 -6.75 -45.97 -11.40
N THR A 239 -6.93 -47.17 -11.92
CA THR A 239 -7.02 -48.39 -11.12
C THR A 239 -5.63 -48.84 -10.62
N GLU A 240 -5.60 -49.70 -9.59
CA GLU A 240 -4.35 -50.21 -9.00
C GLU A 240 -3.48 -50.92 -10.06
N GLU A 241 -4.11 -51.65 -10.96
CA GLU A 241 -3.47 -52.40 -12.03
C GLU A 241 -2.84 -51.48 -13.08
N GLU A 242 -3.53 -50.38 -13.44
CA GLU A 242 -3.04 -49.39 -14.42
C GLU A 242 -1.88 -48.56 -13.85
N PHE A 243 -1.94 -48.25 -12.55
CA PHE A 243 -0.86 -47.57 -11.85
C PHE A 243 0.42 -48.42 -11.82
N GLU A 244 0.33 -49.69 -11.42
CA GLU A 244 1.48 -50.59 -11.35
C GLU A 244 2.06 -50.91 -12.74
N ALA A 245 1.22 -51.00 -13.79
CA ALA A 245 1.70 -51.13 -15.17
C ALA A 245 2.47 -49.89 -15.64
N GLY A 246 1.99 -48.69 -15.35
CA GLY A 246 2.67 -47.43 -15.67
C GLY A 246 4.01 -47.28 -14.93
N LYS A 247 4.03 -47.64 -13.64
CA LYS A 247 5.23 -47.59 -12.80
C LYS A 247 6.32 -48.55 -13.28
N ARG A 248 5.98 -49.78 -13.66
CA ARG A 248 6.94 -50.74 -14.25
C ARG A 248 7.52 -50.22 -15.57
N ARG A 249 6.67 -49.63 -16.43
CA ARG A 249 7.10 -49.05 -17.71
C ARG A 249 8.13 -47.92 -17.52
N ILE A 250 7.91 -47.06 -16.53
CA ILE A 250 8.79 -45.92 -16.25
C ILE A 250 10.10 -46.38 -15.58
N LEU A 251 10.03 -47.38 -14.70
CA LEU A 251 11.22 -47.89 -14.00
C LEU A 251 12.04 -48.93 -14.81
N GLY A 252 11.55 -49.34 -15.99
CA GLY A 252 12.25 -50.29 -16.87
C GLY A 252 12.36 -51.71 -16.30
N LEU A 253 11.35 -52.14 -15.50
CA LEU A 253 11.29 -53.43 -14.81
C LEU A 253 10.31 -54.40 -15.47
#